data_AF-A0A2M7PDC5-F1
#
_entry.id   AF-A0A2M7PDC5-F1
#
_cell.length_a   1.000
_cell.length_b   1.000
_cell.length_c   1.000
_cell.angle_alpha   90.00
_cell.angle_beta   90.00
_cell.angle_gamma   90.00
#
_symmetry.space_group_name_H-M   'P 1'
#
loop_
_entity.id
_entity.type
_entity.pdbx_description
1 polymer ?
#
loop_
_entity_poly.entity_id
_entity_poly.type
_entity_poly.pdbx_seq_one_letter_code
_entity_poly.pdbx_strand_id
1 'polypeptide(L)'
;MSLMKMRDFPTSRIDLLCLPDHRCRSWGLRTTEIAFLCVIISLFFMGSAKADTPGPIIIDHTCTDLSRIPPDWIEQAKQLTIHYAHTSHGSQIVSGLLNLETLNSIYSFVVTVRNDEGLPSAEVPPALRMYDGNPDETYIEPDDYWDGQSGENRTRAVADTGHYDFSMWSWCGQVSEDNGPQYIQSYLDTLDGFEANYPAMRFIYMTGHLDGTGSTGTLHIHNEQIRSYC
;
A
#
# COMPACT_ATOMS: atom_id res chain seq x y z
N MET A 1 9.18 13.20 -9.00
CA MET A 1 9.00 11.78 -9.31
C MET A 1 8.73 11.15 -7.96
N SER A 2 7.53 10.63 -7.82
CA SER A 2 7.08 10.11 -6.54
C SER A 2 7.81 8.80 -6.26
N LEU A 3 8.54 8.72 -5.14
CA LEU A 3 9.26 7.53 -4.72
C LEU A 3 8.40 6.86 -3.65
N MET A 4 7.86 5.69 -3.97
CA MET A 4 6.92 4.97 -3.11
C MET A 4 7.67 3.98 -2.23
N LYS A 5 7.55 4.12 -0.91
CA LYS A 5 8.06 3.15 0.07
C LYS A 5 6.88 2.60 0.86
N MET A 6 6.65 1.29 0.75
CA MET A 6 5.64 0.56 1.50
C MET A 6 6.29 -0.03 2.76
N ARG A 7 5.70 0.18 3.94
CA ARG A 7 6.12 -0.51 5.17
C ARG A 7 5.82 -2.01 5.08
N ASP A 8 6.74 -2.82 5.62
CA ASP A 8 6.55 -4.25 5.83
C ASP A 8 5.68 -4.52 7.07
N PHE A 9 4.79 -5.52 6.98
CA PHE A 9 3.98 -5.98 8.10
C PHE A 9 3.96 -7.52 8.21
N PRO A 10 3.76 -8.05 9.43
CA PRO A 10 3.92 -9.47 9.72
C PRO A 10 2.84 -10.33 9.05
N THR A 11 3.27 -11.34 8.30
CA THR A 11 2.44 -12.37 7.68
C THR A 11 1.90 -13.35 8.72
N SER A 12 0.89 -12.97 9.50
CA SER A 12 0.18 -13.92 10.36
C SER A 12 -1.13 -14.38 9.72
N ARG A 13 -1.03 -15.38 8.81
CA ARG A 13 -2.07 -16.39 8.60
C ARG A 13 -1.55 -17.52 7.70
N ILE A 14 -0.95 -18.53 8.33
CA ILE A 14 -0.89 -19.89 7.76
C ILE A 14 -2.08 -20.62 8.35
N ASP A 15 -3.18 -20.69 7.61
CA ASP A 15 -4.30 -21.56 7.92
C ASP A 15 -3.85 -23.01 7.69
N LEU A 16 -3.54 -23.72 8.78
CA LEU A 16 -3.19 -25.13 8.75
C LEU A 16 -4.46 -25.94 8.45
N LEU A 17 -4.61 -26.36 7.19
CA LEU A 17 -5.59 -27.33 6.73
C LEU A 17 -5.49 -28.62 7.57
N CYS A 18 -6.47 -28.87 8.43
CA CYS A 18 -6.71 -30.16 9.06
C CYS A 18 -7.10 -31.20 7.98
N LEU A 19 -6.24 -32.19 7.74
CA LEU A 19 -6.61 -33.41 7.05
C LEU A 19 -7.11 -34.46 8.07
N PRO A 20 -8.17 -35.23 7.74
CA PRO A 20 -8.72 -36.23 8.66
C PRO A 20 -7.98 -37.56 8.56
N ASP A 21 -7.80 -38.17 9.74
CA ASP A 21 -7.80 -39.61 9.98
C ASP A 21 -6.52 -40.41 9.66
N HIS A 22 -5.67 -40.63 10.68
CA HIS A 22 -4.84 -41.83 10.77
C HIS A 22 -4.64 -42.30 12.23
N ARG A 23 -5.41 -43.34 12.57
CA ARG A 23 -5.25 -44.38 13.60
C ARG A 23 -3.97 -44.35 14.45
N CYS A 24 -4.14 -44.13 15.75
CA CYS A 24 -3.11 -44.32 16.77
C CYS A 24 -3.02 -45.81 17.17
N ARG A 25 -1.87 -46.47 16.96
CA ARG A 25 -1.55 -47.79 17.55
C ARG A 25 -0.51 -47.58 18.66
N SER A 26 -0.90 -47.90 19.89
CA SER A 26 -0.04 -47.85 21.07
C SER A 26 1.07 -48.91 21.00
N TRP A 27 2.32 -48.48 20.93
CA TRP A 27 3.49 -49.32 21.25
C TRP A 27 4.07 -48.82 22.57
N GLY A 28 4.05 -49.69 23.57
CA GLY A 28 4.50 -49.39 24.93
C GLY A 28 6.01 -49.19 24.98
N LEU A 29 6.42 -48.01 25.43
CA LEU A 29 7.76 -47.71 25.92
C LEU A 29 7.62 -47.02 27.28
N ARG A 30 8.43 -47.46 28.24
CA ARG A 30 8.34 -47.12 29.67
C ARG A 30 8.74 -45.65 29.90
N THR A 31 7.99 -44.97 30.75
CA THR A 31 7.79 -43.51 30.79
C THR A 31 8.80 -42.69 31.60
N THR A 32 9.93 -43.23 32.07
CA THR A 32 10.70 -42.54 33.14
C THR A 32 12.17 -42.20 32.89
N GLU A 33 12.77 -42.50 31.73
CA GLU A 33 14.19 -42.13 31.49
C GLU A 33 14.47 -41.33 30.20
N ILE A 34 13.47 -41.06 29.36
CA ILE A 34 13.64 -40.22 28.14
C ILE A 34 13.33 -38.73 28.43
N ALA A 35 12.63 -38.43 29.52
CA ALA A 35 12.17 -37.08 29.84
C ALA A 35 13.28 -36.08 30.22
N PHE A 36 14.48 -36.54 30.59
CA PHE A 36 15.58 -35.65 30.99
C PHE A 36 16.55 -35.28 29.86
N LEU A 37 16.53 -36.00 28.72
CA LEU A 37 17.40 -35.69 27.58
C LEU A 37 16.74 -34.76 26.55
N CYS A 38 15.40 -34.74 26.47
CA CYS A 38 14.68 -33.84 25.57
C CYS A 38 14.62 -32.39 26.07
N VAL A 39 14.64 -32.15 27.39
CA VAL A 39 14.52 -30.78 27.95
C VAL A 39 15.82 -29.97 27.76
N ILE A 40 17.00 -30.61 27.75
CA ILE A 40 18.29 -29.91 27.61
C ILE A 40 18.60 -29.56 26.14
N ILE A 41 18.09 -30.32 25.16
CA ILE A 41 18.29 -30.04 23.73
C ILE A 41 17.31 -28.96 23.22
N SER A 42 16.14 -28.82 23.84
CA SER A 42 15.17 -27.76 23.50
C SER A 42 15.55 -26.37 24.01
N LEU A 43 16.49 -26.25 24.95
CA LEU A 43 16.94 -24.98 25.54
C LEU A 43 18.13 -24.33 24.80
N PHE A 44 18.66 -24.94 23.75
CA PHE A 44 19.83 -24.42 23.02
C PHE A 44 19.57 -24.02 21.55
N PHE A 45 18.32 -24.07 21.07
CA PHE A 45 17.95 -23.65 19.71
C PHE A 45 16.85 -22.58 19.64
N MET A 46 16.71 -21.75 20.68
CA MET A 46 16.07 -20.43 20.53
C MET A 46 17.14 -19.42 20.08
N GLY A 47 17.76 -19.69 18.94
CA GLY A 47 18.42 -18.63 18.19
C GLY A 47 17.32 -17.73 17.66
N SER A 48 17.24 -16.48 18.14
CA SER A 48 16.42 -15.45 17.52
C SER A 48 16.81 -15.37 16.05
N ALA A 49 15.99 -15.93 15.17
CA ALA A 49 16.00 -15.55 13.77
C ALA A 49 15.67 -14.06 13.75
N LYS A 50 16.67 -13.22 13.51
CA LYS A 50 16.43 -11.86 13.06
C LYS A 50 15.62 -12.02 11.79
N ALA A 51 14.36 -11.58 11.81
CA ALA A 51 13.63 -11.35 10.56
C ALA A 51 14.48 -10.34 9.78
N ASP A 52 15.02 -10.77 8.65
CA ASP A 52 15.70 -9.89 7.71
C ASP A 52 14.58 -9.05 7.11
N THR A 53 14.44 -7.81 7.58
CA THR A 53 13.46 -6.88 7.02
C THR A 53 13.92 -6.58 5.60
N PRO A 54 13.16 -6.97 4.55
CA PRO A 54 13.52 -6.63 3.19
C PRO A 54 13.81 -5.13 3.07
N GLY A 55 14.89 -4.79 2.36
CA GLY A 55 15.15 -3.40 2.02
C GLY A 55 14.00 -2.83 1.15
N PRO A 56 13.86 -1.50 1.05
CA PRO A 56 12.80 -0.89 0.26
C PRO A 56 12.84 -1.34 -1.21
N ILE A 57 11.67 -1.60 -1.78
CA ILE A 57 11.51 -1.79 -3.22
C ILE A 57 11.61 -0.41 -3.88
N ILE A 58 12.65 -0.19 -4.70
CA ILE A 58 12.84 1.06 -5.45
C ILE A 58 12.35 0.85 -6.87
N ILE A 59 11.29 1.55 -7.25
CA ILE A 59 10.79 1.62 -8.63
C ILE A 59 11.05 3.03 -9.15
N ASP A 60 11.94 3.17 -10.13
CA ASP A 60 12.33 4.45 -10.71
C ASP A 60 12.34 4.42 -12.26
N HIS A 61 12.86 5.47 -12.88
CA HIS A 61 12.92 5.60 -14.34
C HIS A 61 13.82 4.58 -15.04
N THR A 62 14.59 3.77 -14.29
CA THR A 62 15.34 2.62 -14.81
C THR A 62 14.49 1.35 -14.86
N CYS A 63 13.30 1.36 -14.25
CA CYS A 63 12.33 0.28 -14.23
C CYS A 63 11.25 0.45 -15.32
N THR A 64 11.66 0.78 -16.54
CA THR A 64 10.74 1.11 -17.66
C THR A 64 10.57 -0.03 -18.67
N ASP A 65 11.39 -1.08 -18.59
CA ASP A 65 11.22 -2.28 -19.40
C ASP A 65 10.11 -3.17 -18.83
N LEU A 66 8.89 -2.95 -19.32
CA LEU A 66 7.69 -3.65 -18.87
C LEU A 66 7.75 -5.17 -19.10
N SER A 67 8.59 -5.64 -20.03
CA SER A 67 8.75 -7.09 -20.27
C SER A 67 9.39 -7.82 -19.09
N ARG A 68 10.00 -7.07 -18.16
CA ARG A 68 10.58 -7.60 -16.93
C ARG A 68 9.57 -7.79 -15.81
N ILE A 69 8.30 -7.41 -16.00
CA ILE A 69 7.23 -7.65 -15.03
C ILE A 69 6.61 -9.02 -15.34
N PRO A 70 6.78 -10.03 -14.46
CA PRO A 70 6.09 -11.31 -14.62
C PRO A 70 4.58 -11.14 -14.80
N PRO A 71 3.95 -11.81 -15.78
CA PRO A 71 2.51 -11.72 -16.01
C PRO A 71 1.66 -12.00 -14.76
N ASP A 72 2.10 -12.94 -13.91
CA ASP A 72 1.41 -13.29 -12.66
C ASP A 72 1.26 -12.10 -11.69
N TRP A 73 2.19 -11.13 -11.73
CA TRP A 73 2.06 -9.90 -10.92
C TRP A 73 1.06 -8.92 -11.51
N ILE A 74 0.90 -8.88 -12.83
CA ILE A 74 -0.15 -8.09 -13.49
C ILE A 74 -1.53 -8.67 -13.18
N GLU A 75 -1.67 -10.00 -13.22
CA GLU A 75 -2.93 -10.67 -12.88
C GLU A 75 -3.30 -10.51 -11.40
N GLN A 76 -2.32 -10.50 -10.50
CA GLN A 76 -2.55 -10.15 -9.09
C GLN A 76 -2.92 -8.69 -8.89
N ALA A 77 -2.28 -7.75 -9.61
CA ALA A 77 -2.61 -6.34 -9.54
C ALA A 77 -4.06 -6.07 -9.96
N LYS A 78 -4.58 -6.78 -10.96
CA LYS A 78 -5.99 -6.67 -11.39
C LYS A 78 -7.02 -7.11 -10.35
N GLN A 79 -6.60 -7.80 -9.28
CA GLN A 79 -7.50 -8.13 -8.17
C GLN A 79 -7.67 -6.97 -7.18
N LEU A 80 -6.80 -5.96 -7.25
CA LEU A 80 -6.77 -4.85 -6.31
C LEU A 80 -7.83 -3.80 -6.65
N THR A 81 -8.28 -3.10 -5.61
CA THR A 81 -9.15 -1.93 -5.71
C THR A 81 -8.49 -0.70 -5.09
N ILE A 82 -8.53 0.42 -5.81
CA ILE A 82 -7.79 1.62 -5.44
C ILE A 82 -8.75 2.81 -5.28
N HIS A 83 -8.69 3.49 -4.13
CA HIS A 83 -9.17 4.86 -3.97
C HIS A 83 -8.01 5.81 -4.29
N TYR A 84 -8.22 6.70 -5.25
CA TYR A 84 -7.23 7.66 -5.67
C TYR A 84 -7.78 9.08 -5.59
N ALA A 85 -7.02 9.96 -4.95
CA ALA A 85 -7.37 11.34 -4.79
C ALA A 85 -6.20 12.22 -5.26
N HIS A 86 -6.51 13.30 -5.99
CA HIS A 86 -5.47 14.19 -6.47
C HIS A 86 -6.02 15.52 -6.97
N THR A 87 -5.10 16.44 -7.20
CA THR A 87 -5.32 17.64 -8.02
C THR A 87 -4.67 17.47 -9.40
N SER A 88 -4.55 18.54 -10.19
CA SER A 88 -4.22 18.48 -11.63
C SER A 88 -3.01 17.62 -12.02
N HIS A 89 -1.86 17.74 -11.32
CA HIS A 89 -0.66 16.96 -11.65
C HIS A 89 -0.82 15.45 -11.39
N GLY A 90 -1.61 15.03 -10.41
CA GLY A 90 -1.78 13.61 -10.08
C GLY A 90 -2.52 12.81 -11.15
N SER A 91 -3.26 13.47 -12.05
CA SER A 91 -3.97 12.83 -13.17
C SER A 91 -3.06 12.03 -14.12
N GLN A 92 -1.74 12.25 -14.04
CA GLN A 92 -0.73 11.52 -14.81
C GLN A 92 -0.74 10.01 -14.54
N ILE A 93 -1.10 9.55 -13.33
CA ILE A 93 -1.19 8.11 -13.03
C ILE A 93 -2.33 7.47 -13.82
N VAL A 94 -3.51 8.07 -13.79
CA VAL A 94 -4.70 7.60 -14.55
C VAL A 94 -4.40 7.63 -16.04
N SER A 95 -3.81 8.73 -16.54
CA SER A 95 -3.41 8.85 -17.96
C SER A 95 -2.40 7.77 -18.36
N GLY A 96 -1.43 7.47 -17.49
CA GLY A 96 -0.44 6.42 -17.71
C GLY A 96 -1.06 5.03 -17.79
N LEU A 97 -1.98 4.69 -16.90
CA LEU A 97 -2.67 3.40 -16.89
C LEU A 97 -3.55 3.20 -18.14
N LEU A 98 -4.28 4.24 -18.56
CA LEU A 98 -5.06 4.21 -19.81
C LEU A 98 -4.17 4.02 -21.05
N ASN A 99 -2.99 4.65 -21.06
CA ASN A 99 -2.00 4.45 -22.12
C ASN A 99 -1.45 3.02 -22.12
N LEU A 100 -1.17 2.44 -20.95
CA LEU A 100 -0.69 1.05 -20.83
C LEU A 100 -1.73 0.06 -21.38
N GLU A 101 -3.00 0.22 -21.03
CA GLU A 101 -4.08 -0.61 -21.57
C GLU A 101 -4.18 -0.50 -23.10
N THR A 102 -4.05 0.72 -23.65
CA THR A 102 -4.04 0.96 -25.11
C THR A 102 -2.88 0.25 -25.80
N LEU A 103 -1.71 0.18 -25.16
CA LEU A 103 -0.54 -0.52 -25.68
C LEU A 103 -0.72 -2.04 -25.65
N ASN A 104 -1.30 -2.58 -24.58
CA ASN A 104 -1.54 -4.01 -24.41
C ASN A 104 -2.65 -4.26 -23.38
N SER A 105 -3.67 -5.02 -23.77
CA SER A 105 -4.80 -5.37 -22.90
C SER A 105 -4.42 -6.26 -21.70
N ILE A 106 -3.18 -6.78 -21.62
CA ILE A 106 -2.71 -7.37 -20.36
C ILE A 106 -2.72 -6.36 -19.22
N TYR A 107 -2.65 -5.06 -19.49
CA TYR A 107 -2.70 -3.99 -18.48
C TYR A 107 -4.12 -3.41 -18.30
N SER A 108 -5.18 -4.20 -18.53
CA SER A 108 -6.55 -3.73 -18.41
C SER A 108 -6.83 -2.98 -17.10
N PHE A 109 -7.47 -1.82 -17.23
CA PHE A 109 -7.68 -0.86 -16.17
C PHE A 109 -9.03 -0.17 -16.35
N VAL A 110 -9.80 -0.08 -15.27
CA VAL A 110 -11.08 0.63 -15.27
C VAL A 110 -11.09 1.64 -14.13
N VAL A 111 -11.47 2.88 -14.47
CA VAL A 111 -11.56 3.99 -13.54
C VAL A 111 -12.94 4.62 -13.61
N THR A 112 -13.42 5.09 -12.47
CA THR A 112 -14.61 5.95 -12.38
C THR A 112 -14.21 7.23 -11.68
N VAL A 113 -14.38 8.37 -12.36
CA VAL A 113 -14.12 9.71 -11.82
C VAL A 113 -15.45 10.33 -11.37
N ARG A 114 -15.69 10.42 -10.07
CA ARG A 114 -17.00 10.81 -9.53
C ARG A 114 -16.89 11.55 -8.20
N ASN A 115 -17.82 12.48 -8.01
CA ASN A 115 -17.98 13.24 -6.77
C ASN A 115 -18.86 12.55 -5.73
N ASP A 116 -19.30 11.33 -6.02
CA ASP A 116 -19.85 10.38 -5.06
C ASP A 116 -19.03 9.09 -5.08
N GLU A 117 -19.03 8.35 -3.97
CA GLU A 117 -18.24 7.12 -3.87
C GLU A 117 -18.75 6.10 -4.90
N GLY A 118 -17.82 5.45 -5.60
CA GLY A 118 -18.20 4.47 -6.61
C GLY A 118 -17.02 3.76 -7.23
N LEU A 119 -16.65 2.62 -6.64
CA LEU A 119 -15.75 1.67 -7.28
C LEU A 119 -16.40 1.08 -8.56
N PRO A 120 -15.67 1.00 -9.69
CA PRO A 120 -16.14 0.27 -10.86
C PRO A 120 -16.55 -1.18 -10.56
N SER A 121 -17.57 -1.67 -11.27
CA SER A 121 -17.95 -3.09 -11.20
C SER A 121 -16.82 -4.00 -11.66
N ALA A 122 -16.77 -5.22 -11.13
CA ALA A 122 -15.80 -6.22 -11.58
C ALA A 122 -16.09 -6.65 -13.02
N GLU A 123 -15.03 -6.84 -13.80
CA GLU A 123 -15.09 -7.27 -15.21
C GLU A 123 -14.63 -8.73 -15.38
N VAL A 124 -14.98 -9.33 -16.53
CA VAL A 124 -14.52 -10.67 -16.94
C VAL A 124 -13.98 -10.57 -18.37
N PRO A 125 -12.66 -10.68 -18.61
CA PRO A 125 -11.58 -10.88 -17.62
C PRO A 125 -11.40 -9.69 -16.66
N PRO A 126 -10.73 -9.86 -15.50
CA PRO A 126 -10.56 -8.78 -14.53
C PRO A 126 -9.65 -7.66 -15.05
N ALA A 127 -9.91 -6.45 -14.58
CA ALA A 127 -9.12 -5.24 -14.79
C ALA A 127 -8.77 -4.63 -13.42
N LEU A 128 -7.64 -3.91 -13.32
CA LEU A 128 -7.35 -3.11 -12.13
C LEU A 128 -8.44 -2.04 -11.98
N ARG A 129 -9.02 -1.89 -10.78
CA ARG A 129 -10.15 -0.99 -10.55
C ARG A 129 -9.76 0.20 -9.69
N MET A 130 -10.13 1.39 -10.12
CA MET A 130 -9.88 2.64 -9.40
C MET A 130 -11.13 3.50 -9.29
N TYR A 131 -11.39 3.99 -8.09
CA TYR A 131 -12.24 5.16 -7.86
C TYR A 131 -11.33 6.38 -7.77
N ASP A 132 -11.61 7.38 -8.61
CA ASP A 132 -10.90 8.66 -8.66
C ASP A 132 -11.83 9.77 -8.17
N GLY A 133 -11.58 10.25 -6.96
CA GLY A 133 -12.42 11.22 -6.26
C GLY A 133 -12.43 11.00 -4.75
N ASN A 134 -13.01 11.94 -4.03
CA ASN A 134 -13.31 11.80 -2.60
C ASN A 134 -14.54 12.67 -2.32
N PRO A 135 -15.71 12.10 -2.01
CA PRO A 135 -16.96 12.85 -2.03
C PRO A 135 -16.92 14.07 -1.09
N ASP A 136 -17.44 15.22 -1.50
CA ASP A 136 -18.22 15.51 -2.71
C ASP A 136 -17.41 16.10 -3.88
N GLU A 137 -16.13 15.74 -3.99
CA GLU A 137 -15.21 16.35 -4.95
C GLU A 137 -14.58 15.31 -5.89
N THR A 138 -14.12 15.80 -7.05
CA THR A 138 -13.23 15.08 -7.98
C THR A 138 -11.89 15.78 -8.16
N TYR A 139 -11.74 16.97 -7.59
CA TYR A 139 -10.49 17.71 -7.54
C TYR A 139 -10.12 17.86 -6.06
N ILE A 140 -9.24 16.99 -5.57
CA ILE A 140 -9.11 16.73 -4.13
C ILE A 140 -7.92 17.52 -3.57
N GLU A 141 -8.19 18.66 -2.96
CA GLU A 141 -7.19 19.45 -2.25
C GLU A 141 -6.80 18.77 -0.91
N PRO A 142 -5.73 19.21 -0.20
CA PRO A 142 -5.35 18.59 1.07
C PRO A 142 -6.51 18.49 2.07
N ASP A 143 -7.34 19.53 2.19
CA ASP A 143 -8.48 19.62 3.09
C ASP A 143 -9.71 18.83 2.65
N ASP A 144 -9.61 18.19 1.49
CA ASP A 144 -10.56 17.22 0.99
C ASP A 144 -10.11 15.77 1.24
N TYR A 145 -8.90 15.51 1.79
CA TYR A 145 -8.40 14.13 2.01
C TYR A 145 -7.71 13.88 3.37
N TRP A 146 -6.66 14.62 3.72
CA TRP A 146 -5.84 14.36 4.92
C TRP A 146 -5.71 15.56 5.85
N ASP A 147 -5.92 16.77 5.35
CA ASP A 147 -5.75 17.99 6.14
C ASP A 147 -7.06 18.37 6.82
N GLY A 148 -7.03 18.47 8.15
CA GLY A 148 -8.16 18.86 8.96
C GLY A 148 -9.33 17.87 8.98
N GLN A 149 -10.27 18.14 9.89
CA GLN A 149 -11.38 17.24 10.21
C GLN A 149 -12.28 16.92 9.00
N SER A 150 -12.46 17.87 8.07
CA SER A 150 -13.32 17.71 6.90
C SER A 150 -12.75 16.66 5.95
N GLY A 151 -11.52 16.87 5.46
CA GLY A 151 -10.86 15.94 4.55
C GLY A 151 -10.68 14.57 5.15
N GLU A 152 -10.27 14.52 6.42
CA GLU A 152 -10.17 13.24 7.12
C GLU A 152 -11.51 12.49 7.21
N ASN A 153 -12.62 13.19 7.47
CA ASN A 153 -13.95 12.56 7.53
C ASN A 153 -14.37 12.01 6.16
N ARG A 154 -14.03 12.70 5.07
CA ARG A 154 -14.33 12.23 3.71
C ARG A 154 -13.57 10.95 3.39
N THR A 155 -12.26 10.93 3.67
CA THR A 155 -11.43 9.73 3.48
C THR A 155 -11.89 8.57 4.38
N ARG A 156 -12.26 8.83 5.64
CA ARG A 156 -12.87 7.83 6.52
C ARG A 156 -14.16 7.26 5.94
N ALA A 157 -15.04 8.10 5.39
CA ALA A 157 -16.28 7.65 4.77
C ALA A 157 -16.03 6.72 3.56
N VAL A 158 -15.00 6.99 2.76
CA VAL A 158 -14.58 6.09 1.68
C VAL A 158 -14.01 4.78 2.25
N ALA A 159 -13.16 4.85 3.27
CA ALA A 159 -12.58 3.66 3.90
C ALA A 159 -13.62 2.78 4.61
N ASP A 160 -14.64 3.38 5.23
CA ASP A 160 -15.76 2.72 5.91
C ASP A 160 -16.60 1.84 4.96
N THR A 161 -16.54 2.07 3.64
CA THR A 161 -17.21 1.21 2.66
C THR A 161 -16.63 -0.21 2.61
N GLY A 162 -15.35 -0.36 2.97
CA GLY A 162 -14.61 -1.62 2.81
C GLY A 162 -14.41 -2.06 1.36
N HIS A 163 -14.62 -1.18 0.37
CA HIS A 163 -14.49 -1.52 -1.05
C HIS A 163 -13.04 -1.52 -1.57
N TYR A 164 -12.11 -0.90 -0.83
CA TYR A 164 -10.79 -0.52 -1.33
C TYR A 164 -9.65 -1.22 -0.59
N ASP A 165 -8.72 -1.83 -1.32
CA ASP A 165 -7.48 -2.38 -0.77
C ASP A 165 -6.45 -1.29 -0.48
N PHE A 166 -6.44 -0.23 -1.30
CA PHE A 166 -5.49 0.87 -1.21
C PHE A 166 -6.15 2.23 -1.30
N SER A 167 -5.62 3.19 -0.54
CA SER A 167 -5.92 4.62 -0.63
C SER A 167 -4.64 5.38 -0.94
N MET A 168 -4.67 6.32 -1.89
CA MET A 168 -3.54 7.22 -2.10
C MET A 168 -3.97 8.61 -2.50
N TRP A 169 -3.21 9.61 -2.07
CA TRP A 169 -3.38 10.99 -2.46
C TRP A 169 -2.11 11.55 -3.08
N SER A 170 -2.21 12.08 -4.31
CA SER A 170 -1.05 12.62 -5.03
C SER A 170 -0.93 14.13 -4.88
N TRP A 171 0.25 14.56 -4.45
CA TRP A 171 0.69 15.94 -4.43
C TRP A 171 0.72 16.58 -5.83
N CYS A 172 0.37 17.86 -5.90
CA CYS A 172 0.70 18.75 -7.01
C CYS A 172 1.86 19.65 -6.59
N GLY A 173 1.60 20.92 -6.24
CA GLY A 173 2.62 21.86 -5.78
C GLY A 173 2.82 21.93 -4.26
N GLN A 174 1.92 21.35 -3.46
CA GLN A 174 1.84 21.62 -2.02
C GLN A 174 3.08 21.15 -1.24
N VAL A 175 3.81 20.13 -1.73
CA VAL A 175 5.09 19.69 -1.12
C VAL A 175 6.20 20.72 -1.32
N SER A 176 6.13 21.51 -2.38
CA SER A 176 7.12 22.54 -2.70
C SER A 176 6.90 23.83 -1.92
N GLU A 177 5.76 23.99 -1.25
CA GLU A 177 5.44 25.16 -0.44
C GLU A 177 6.28 25.22 0.83
N ASP A 178 6.69 26.43 1.22
CA ASP A 178 7.50 26.69 2.41
C ASP A 178 6.63 26.71 3.69
N ASN A 179 5.92 25.60 3.92
CA ASN A 179 5.05 25.40 5.09
C ASN A 179 5.77 24.70 6.27
N GLY A 180 7.07 24.44 6.10
CA GLY A 180 7.91 23.78 7.09
C GLY A 180 7.67 22.27 7.25
N PRO A 181 8.56 21.56 7.97
CA PRO A 181 8.51 20.10 8.12
C PRO A 181 7.27 19.63 8.91
N GLN A 182 6.64 20.50 9.70
CA GLN A 182 5.40 20.18 10.41
C GLN A 182 4.24 19.90 9.45
N TYR A 183 4.19 20.55 8.29
CA TYR A 183 3.15 20.30 7.30
C TYR A 183 3.19 18.85 6.79
N ILE A 184 4.40 18.37 6.49
CA ILE A 184 4.63 16.97 6.10
C ILE A 184 4.38 16.04 7.30
N GLN A 185 4.78 16.42 8.51
CA GLN A 185 4.52 15.60 9.68
C GLN A 185 3.01 15.39 9.91
N SER A 186 2.18 16.42 9.75
CA SER A 186 0.72 16.29 9.84
C SER A 186 0.17 15.29 8.80
N TYR A 187 0.66 15.33 7.56
CA TYR A 187 0.29 14.34 6.55
C TYR A 187 0.65 12.91 6.99
N LEU A 188 1.86 12.71 7.50
CA LEU A 188 2.32 11.40 7.97
C LEU A 188 1.47 10.89 9.15
N ASP A 189 1.25 11.74 10.16
CA ASP A 189 0.48 11.41 11.36
C ASP A 189 -0.98 11.09 11.03
N THR A 190 -1.59 11.82 10.08
CA THR A 190 -2.95 11.53 9.62
C THR A 190 -3.03 10.17 8.92
N LEU A 191 -2.11 9.87 8.01
CA LEU A 191 -2.11 8.58 7.29
C LEU A 191 -1.85 7.41 8.25
N ASP A 192 -0.97 7.56 9.25
CA ASP A 192 -0.81 6.58 10.33
C ASP A 192 -2.13 6.36 11.08
N GLY A 193 -2.84 7.45 11.38
CA GLY A 193 -4.16 7.41 11.99
C GLY A 193 -5.14 6.61 11.14
N PHE A 194 -5.10 6.74 9.81
CA PHE A 194 -5.92 5.91 8.93
C PHE A 194 -5.48 4.45 8.94
N GLU A 195 -4.20 4.14 8.81
CA GLU A 195 -3.70 2.74 8.84
C GLU A 195 -4.05 2.03 10.15
N ALA A 196 -4.00 2.74 11.28
CA ALA A 196 -4.38 2.20 12.59
C ALA A 196 -5.88 1.89 12.69
N ASN A 197 -6.74 2.72 12.09
CA ASN A 197 -8.19 2.60 12.17
C ASN A 197 -8.78 1.66 11.09
N TYR A 198 -8.08 1.51 9.95
CA TYR A 198 -8.55 0.76 8.78
C TYR A 198 -7.53 -0.33 8.38
N PRO A 199 -7.30 -1.36 9.21
CA PRO A 199 -6.23 -2.35 8.96
C PRO A 199 -6.44 -3.21 7.70
N ALA A 200 -7.62 -3.15 7.08
CA ALA A 200 -7.92 -3.83 5.82
C ALA A 200 -7.57 -3.00 4.56
N MET A 201 -7.38 -1.68 4.71
CA MET A 201 -7.06 -0.75 3.62
C MET A 201 -5.69 -0.14 3.86
N ARG A 202 -4.80 -0.19 2.87
CA ARG A 202 -3.44 0.34 2.97
C ARG A 202 -3.39 1.77 2.47
N PHE A 203 -2.71 2.64 3.21
CA PHE A 203 -2.54 4.04 2.81
C PHE A 203 -1.15 4.24 2.21
N ILE A 204 -1.10 4.76 0.99
CA ILE A 204 0.15 4.97 0.27
C ILE A 204 0.63 6.40 0.54
N TYR A 205 1.79 6.49 1.17
CA TYR A 205 2.53 7.73 1.38
C TYR A 205 3.21 8.13 0.07
N MET A 206 2.73 9.21 -0.55
CA MET A 206 3.28 9.72 -1.81
C MET A 206 4.29 10.82 -1.55
N THR A 207 5.34 10.90 -2.36
CA THR A 207 6.21 12.08 -2.42
C THR A 207 5.75 13.03 -3.53
N GLY A 208 6.17 14.29 -3.49
CA GLY A 208 5.88 15.28 -4.53
C GLY A 208 6.50 14.97 -5.90
N HIS A 209 5.93 15.55 -6.96
CA HIS A 209 6.56 15.51 -8.29
C HIS A 209 7.83 16.37 -8.30
N LEU A 210 8.77 16.11 -9.23
CA LEU A 210 10.00 16.92 -9.31
C LEU A 210 9.65 18.28 -9.92
N ASP A 211 10.20 19.36 -9.38
CA ASP A 211 9.96 20.73 -9.85
C ASP A 211 11.25 21.48 -10.28
N GLY A 212 12.41 20.83 -10.17
CA GLY A 212 13.69 21.41 -10.58
C GLY A 212 14.36 22.34 -9.55
N THR A 213 13.84 22.44 -8.32
CA THR A 213 14.42 23.28 -7.25
C THR A 213 15.75 22.75 -6.67
N GLY A 214 16.16 21.54 -7.03
CA GLY A 214 17.44 20.93 -6.63
C GLY A 214 17.42 20.34 -5.21
N SER A 215 18.57 19.77 -4.78
CA SER A 215 18.68 19.05 -3.51
C SER A 215 18.58 19.92 -2.25
N THR A 216 18.63 21.25 -2.41
CA THR A 216 18.42 22.19 -1.31
C THR A 216 17.03 22.81 -1.33
N GLY A 217 16.20 22.47 -2.32
CA GLY A 217 14.84 22.99 -2.45
C GLY A 217 13.89 22.34 -1.45
N THR A 218 12.85 23.08 -1.05
CA THR A 218 11.80 22.64 -0.12
C THR A 218 11.20 21.29 -0.51
N LEU A 219 10.90 21.10 -1.79
CA LEU A 219 10.42 19.83 -2.33
C LEU A 219 11.35 18.66 -2.00
N HIS A 220 12.66 18.81 -2.21
CA HIS A 220 13.60 17.71 -1.97
C HIS A 220 13.61 17.36 -0.49
N ILE A 221 13.70 18.37 0.38
CA ILE A 221 13.72 18.19 1.84
C ILE A 221 12.45 17.48 2.33
N HIS A 222 11.27 17.93 1.89
CA HIS A 222 10.00 17.31 2.25
C HIS A 222 9.85 15.89 1.68
N ASN A 223 10.31 15.65 0.46
CA ASN A 223 10.32 14.31 -0.11
C ASN A 223 11.25 13.35 0.67
N GLU A 224 12.41 13.82 1.14
CA GLU A 224 13.29 13.02 1.99
C GLU A 224 12.69 12.75 3.37
N GLN A 225 11.90 13.70 3.92
CA GLN A 225 11.15 13.46 5.15
C GLN A 225 10.16 12.30 4.99
N ILE A 226 9.37 12.29 3.90
CA ILE A 226 8.42 11.21 3.61
C ILE A 226 9.15 9.88 3.39
N ARG A 227 10.26 9.87 2.62
CA ARG A 227 11.06 8.65 2.37
C ARG A 227 11.70 8.07 3.64
N SER A 228 12.11 8.94 4.55
CA SER A 228 12.72 8.55 5.82
C SER A 228 11.70 7.98 6.80
N TYR A 229 10.42 8.32 6.63
CA TYR A 229 9.32 7.87 7.48
C TYR A 229 8.90 6.42 7.23
N CYS A 230 8.75 6.07 5.95
CA CYS A 230 8.41 4.73 5.50
C CYS A 230 9.57 3.76 5.72
#